data_AF-A0A5K7TXV7-F1
#
_entry.id   AF-A0A5K7TXV7-F1
#
_cell.length_a   1.000
_cell.length_b   1.000
_cell.length_c   1.000
_cell.angle_alpha   90.00
_cell.angle_beta   90.00
_cell.angle_gamma   90.00
#
_symmetry.space_group_name_H-M   'P 1'
#
loop_
_entity.id
_entity.type
_entity.pdbx_description
1 polymer ?
#
loop_
_entity_poly.entity_id
_entity_poly.type
_entity_poly.pdbx_seq_one_letter_code
_entity_poly.pdbx_strand_id
1 'polypeptide(L)' 'MPAMTQTKYVIKYKLDGQRRWDFAVMPDASQDQALEALRKIHGEDAEKISDIQVSKAL' A
#
# COMPACT_ATOMS: atom_id res chain seq x y z
N MET A 1 13.88 -3.14 -24.62
CA MET A 1 12.63 -3.54 -23.94
C MET A 1 12.78 -3.19 -22.48
N PRO A 2 12.08 -2.19 -21.91
CA PRO A 2 12.23 -1.90 -20.49
C PRO A 2 11.54 -3.01 -19.71
N ALA A 3 12.31 -3.73 -18.89
CA ALA A 3 11.78 -4.63 -17.88
C ALA A 3 10.83 -3.80 -17.00
N MET A 4 9.55 -4.17 -16.94
CA MET A 4 8.65 -3.63 -15.92
C MET A 4 9.21 -4.08 -14.58
N THR A 5 10.03 -3.22 -13.96
CA THR A 5 10.54 -3.42 -12.60
C THR A 5 9.32 -3.32 -11.70
N GLN A 6 8.68 -4.46 -11.48
CA GLN A 6 7.64 -4.65 -10.50
C GLN A 6 8.28 -4.46 -9.12
N THR A 7 8.43 -3.19 -8.75
CA THR A 7 9.03 -2.79 -7.48
C THR A 7 8.03 -3.14 -6.41
N LYS A 8 8.43 -3.99 -5.49
CA LYS A 8 7.61 -4.31 -4.32
C LYS A 8 7.65 -3.12 -3.39
N TYR A 9 6.49 -2.66 -2.99
CA TYR A 9 6.30 -1.63 -1.99
C TYR A 9 5.57 -2.24 -0.81
N VAL A 10 6.02 -1.89 0.39
CA VAL A 10 5.34 -2.19 1.65
C VAL A 10 4.46 -1.00 1.99
N ILE A 11 3.16 -1.25 2.08
CA ILE A 11 2.19 -0.27 2.54
C ILE A 11 1.87 -0.63 3.99
N LYS A 12 2.38 0.16 4.93
CA LYS A 12 2.06 0.03 6.37
C LYS A 12 0.87 0.91 6.68
N TYR A 13 -0.04 0.40 7.48
CA TYR A 13 -1.19 1.16 7.95
C TYR A 13 -1.71 0.60 9.27
N LYS A 14 -2.50 1.39 9.99
CA LYS A 14 -3.24 0.92 11.17
C LYS A 14 -4.69 0.74 10.79
N LEU A 15 -5.20 -0.47 10.92
CA LEU A 15 -6.61 -0.77 10.78
C LEU A 15 -7.16 -1.17 12.14
N ASP A 16 -8.16 -0.45 12.65
CA ASP A 16 -8.87 -0.80 13.89
C ASP A 16 -7.92 -1.01 15.10
N GLY A 17 -6.90 -0.17 15.21
CA GLY A 17 -5.87 -0.28 16.26
C GLY A 17 -4.79 -1.35 16.02
N GLN A 18 -4.92 -2.17 14.97
CA GLN A 18 -3.91 -3.15 14.56
C GLN A 18 -3.01 -2.58 13.47
N ARG A 19 -1.69 -2.65 13.67
CA ARG A 19 -0.72 -2.34 12.61
C ARG A 19 -0.71 -3.48 11.61
N ARG A 20 -1.02 -3.19 10.35
CA ARG A 20 -0.96 -4.09 9.22
C ARG A 20 0.04 -3.56 8.19
N TRP A 21 0.55 -4.47 7.39
CA TRP A 21 1.40 -4.14 6.26
C TRP A 21 1.01 -5.03 5.10
N ASP A 22 0.88 -4.41 3.93
CA ASP A 22 0.57 -5.08 2.69
C ASP A 22 1.70 -4.89 1.68
N PHE A 23 1.87 -5.86 0.79
CA PHE A 23 2.91 -5.82 -0.23
C PHE A 23 2.24 -5.57 -1.57
N ALA A 24 2.32 -4.32 -2.03
CA ALA A 24 1.82 -3.95 -3.34
C ALA A 24 2.95 -3.88 -4.35
N VAL A 25 2.70 -4.42 -5.54
CA VAL A 25 3.63 -4.31 -6.66
C VAL A 25 3.18 -3.13 -7.51
N MET A 26 3.93 -2.04 -7.45
CA MET A 26 3.58 -0.79 -8.13
C MET A 26 4.78 -0.29 -8.94
N PRO A 27 4.55 0.50 -9.99
CA PRO A 27 5.63 1.13 -10.75
C PRO A 27 6.36 2.21 -9.94
N ASP A 28 5.68 2.81 -8.95
CA ASP A 28 6.18 3.90 -8.14
C ASP A 28 5.66 3.85 -6.69
N ALA A 29 6.35 4.55 -5.78
CA ALA A 29 6.03 4.61 -4.35
C ALA A 29 4.89 5.59 -4.06
N SER A 30 3.91 5.73 -4.95
CA SER A 30 2.85 6.72 -4.76
C SER A 30 1.90 6.30 -3.66
N GLN A 31 1.71 7.19 -2.68
CA GLN A 31 0.68 7.02 -1.65
C GLN A 31 -0.71 6.91 -2.26
N ASP A 32 -0.97 7.53 -3.41
CA ASP A 32 -2.26 7.48 -4.09
C ASP A 32 -2.56 6.07 -4.60
N GLN A 33 -1.58 5.44 -5.27
CA GLN A 33 -1.65 4.05 -5.74
C GLN A 33 -1.77 3.07 -4.57
N ALA A 34 -0.99 3.28 -3.51
CA ALA A 34 -1.08 2.47 -2.30
C ALA A 34 -2.44 2.58 -1.62
N LEU A 35 -2.97 3.80 -1.50
CA LEU A 35 -4.28 4.07 -0.93
C LEU A 35 -5.36 3.43 -1.79
N GLU A 36 -5.30 3.55 -3.12
CA GLU A 36 -6.27 2.93 -4.02
C GLU A 36 -6.22 1.41 -3.94
N ALA A 37 -5.03 0.81 -3.86
CA ALA A 37 -4.85 -0.62 -3.65
C ALA A 37 -5.43 -1.07 -2.29
N LEU A 38 -5.09 -0.36 -1.21
CA LEU A 38 -5.68 -0.62 0.10
C LEU A 38 -7.19 -0.46 0.08
N ARG A 39 -7.72 0.55 -0.61
CA ARG A 39 -9.16 0.82 -0.73
C ARG A 39 -9.87 -0.24 -1.55
N LYS A 40 -9.20 -0.84 -2.54
CA LYS A 40 -9.70 -2.01 -3.27
C LYS A 40 -9.69 -3.28 -2.43
N ILE A 41 -8.68 -3.48 -1.57
CA ILE A 41 -8.54 -4.68 -0.73
C ILE A 41 -9.44 -4.60 0.51
N HIS A 42 -9.50 -3.43 1.15
CA HIS A 42 -10.20 -3.20 2.42
C HIS A 42 -11.58 -2.57 2.25
N GLY A 43 -11.91 -1.98 1.09
CA GLY A 43 -13.22 -1.38 0.85
C GLY A 43 -13.56 -0.31 1.89
N GLU A 44 -14.61 -0.54 2.66
CA GLU A 44 -15.07 0.31 3.77
C GLU A 44 -14.08 0.35 4.95
N ASP A 45 -13.29 -0.70 5.15
CA ASP A 45 -12.27 -0.72 6.20
C ASP A 45 -11.15 0.28 5.89
N ALA A 46 -10.98 0.72 4.63
CA ALA A 46 -10.04 1.79 4.28
C ALA A 46 -10.36 3.13 4.96
N GLU A 47 -11.58 3.35 5.40
CA GLU A 47 -11.94 4.53 6.19
C GLU A 47 -11.46 4.43 7.65
N LYS A 48 -11.24 3.21 8.14
CA LYS A 48 -10.61 2.93 9.45
C LYS A 48 -9.09 2.84 9.37
N ILE A 49 -8.53 2.82 8.15
CA ILE A 49 -7.09 2.83 7.92
C ILE A 49 -6.55 4.22 8.27
N SER A 50 -5.72 4.27 9.31
CA SER A 50 -4.99 5.44 9.77
C SER A 50 -3.49 5.22 9.60
N ASP A 51 -2.68 6.29 9.59
CA ASP A 51 -1.21 6.17 9.64
C ASP A 51 -0.61 5.41 8.43
N ILE A 52 -1.07 5.75 7.21
CA ILE A 52 -0.65 5.09 5.96
C ILE A 52 0.75 5.53 5.57
N GLN A 53 1.65 4.57 5.46
CA GLN A 53 3.05 4.79 5.17
C GLN A 53 3.53 3.80 4.10
N VAL A 54 3.92 4.32 2.95
CA VAL A 54 4.45 3.52 1.84
C VAL A 54 5.97 3.51 1.92
N SER A 55 6.58 2.34 1.81
CA SER A 55 8.03 2.15 1.80
C SER A 55 8.41 1.23 0.66
N LYS A 56 9.49 1.55 -0.05
CA LYS A 56 10.04 0.65 -1.06
C LYS A 56 10.61 -0.60 -0.36
N ALA A 57 10.13 -1.79 -0.74
CA ALA A 57 10.80 -3.03 -0.37
C ALA A 57 12.05 -3.10 -1.26
N LEU A 58 13.20 -2.85 -0.64
CA LEU A 58 14.50 -2.76 -1.30
C LEU A 58 15.04 -4.16 -1.62
#